data_AF-A0A7C3TJJ9-F1
#
_entry.id   AF-A0A7C3TJJ9-F1
#
_cell.length_a   1.000
_cell.length_b   1.000
_cell.length_c   1.000
_cell.angle_alpha   90.00
_cell.angle_beta   90.00
_cell.angle_gamma   90.00
#
_symmetry.space_group_name_H-M   'P 1'
#
loop_
_entity.id
_entity.type
_entity.pdbx_description
1 polymer ?
#
loop_
_entity_poly.entity_id
_entity_poly.type
_entity_poly.pdbx_seq_one_letter_code
_entity_poly.pdbx_strand_id
1 'polypeptide(L)' 'MPPVKTRITIMVDTDVAKYFEEKWNEEVMRCIEKGERKPSFSEFMNSLLKRYIIILKKE' A
#
# COMPACT_ATOMS: atom_id res chain seq x y z
N MET A 1 16.85 12.30 -15.57
CA MET A 1 15.56 12.27 -14.85
C MET A 1 15.62 11.12 -13.85
N PRO A 2 15.31 11.33 -12.57
CA PRO A 2 15.18 10.20 -11.64
C PRO A 2 14.03 9.29 -12.10
N PRO A 3 14.12 7.97 -11.87
CA PRO A 3 13.06 7.05 -12.25
C PRO A 3 11.75 7.41 -11.54
N VAL A 4 10.66 7.49 -12.31
CA VAL A 4 9.30 7.79 -11.82
C VAL A 4 8.80 6.71 -10.85
N LYS A 5 9.35 5.48 -10.96
CA LYS A 5 9.08 4.35 -10.07
C LYS A 5 10.38 3.61 -9.76
N THR A 6 10.61 3.35 -8.48
CA THR A 6 11.74 2.53 -8.01
C THR A 6 11.22 1.15 -7.61
N ARG A 7 11.90 0.08 -8.07
CA ARG A 7 11.60 -1.29 -7.65
C ARG A 7 12.25 -1.56 -6.29
N ILE A 8 11.46 -2.04 -5.35
CA ILE A 8 11.92 -2.51 -4.04
C ILE A 8 11.46 -3.96 -3.90
N THR A 9 12.37 -4.82 -3.47
CA THR A 9 12.08 -6.21 -3.10
C THR A 9 12.51 -6.40 -1.67
N ILE A 10 11.58 -6.85 -0.82
CA ILE A 10 11.82 -7.14 0.59
C ILE A 10 11.32 -8.55 0.89
N MET A 11 11.98 -9.20 1.82
CA MET A 11 11.45 -10.40 2.46
C MET A 11 10.71 -9.95 3.71
N VAL A 12 9.50 -10.49 3.90
CA VAL A 12 8.66 -10.25 5.06
C VAL A 12 8.19 -11.59 5.60
N ASP A 13 7.86 -11.62 6.87
CA ASP A 13 7.27 -12.80 7.49
C ASP A 13 5.90 -13.12 6.87
N THR A 14 5.53 -14.40 6.89
CA THR A 14 4.32 -14.90 6.23
C THR A 14 3.04 -14.27 6.78
N ASP A 15 2.98 -14.01 8.08
CA ASP A 15 1.87 -13.34 8.75
C ASP A 15 1.76 -11.87 8.32
N VAL A 16 2.89 -11.17 8.18
CA VAL A 16 2.94 -9.80 7.65
C VAL A 16 2.44 -9.75 6.21
N ALA A 17 2.84 -10.71 5.36
CA ALA A 17 2.36 -10.79 3.98
C ALA A 17 0.83 -10.98 3.93
N LYS A 18 0.28 -11.90 4.75
CA LYS A 18 -1.17 -12.13 4.85
C LYS A 18 -1.90 -10.88 5.31
N TYR A 19 -1.39 -10.21 6.33
CA TYR A 19 -1.97 -8.96 6.83
C TYR A 19 -2.07 -7.89 5.74
N PHE A 20 -1.01 -7.71 4.94
CA PHE A 20 -1.07 -6.73 3.84
C PHE A 20 -2.05 -7.12 2.74
N GLU A 21 -2.16 -8.40 2.41
CA GLU A 21 -3.13 -8.90 1.43
C GLU A 21 -4.57 -8.67 1.90
N GLU A 22 -4.87 -8.98 3.16
CA GLU A 22 -6.19 -8.73 3.78
C GLU A 22 -6.54 -7.24 3.73
N LYS A 23 -5.62 -6.35 4.15
CA LYS A 23 -5.85 -4.90 4.13
C LYS A 23 -6.00 -4.32 2.73
N TRP A 24 -5.28 -4.86 1.76
CA TRP A 24 -5.47 -4.46 0.37
C TRP A 24 -6.84 -4.89 -0.16
N ASN A 25 -7.27 -6.14 0.14
CA ASN A 25 -8.58 -6.64 -0.26
C ASN A 25 -9.73 -5.84 0.37
N GLU A 26 -9.63 -5.48 1.64
CA GLU A 26 -10.59 -4.59 2.31
C GLU A 26 -10.74 -3.24 1.57
N GLU A 27 -9.63 -2.61 1.21
CA GLU A 27 -9.67 -1.33 0.48
C GLU A 27 -10.22 -1.50 -0.95
N VAL A 28 -9.91 -2.60 -1.63
CA VAL A 28 -10.48 -2.92 -2.95
C VAL A 28 -11.99 -3.09 -2.87
N MET A 29 -12.52 -3.82 -1.87
CA MET A 29 -13.96 -3.98 -1.66
C MET A 29 -14.62 -2.63 -1.38
N ARG A 30 -14.02 -1.81 -0.51
CA ARG A 30 -14.52 -0.46 -0.23
C ARG A 30 -14.59 0.42 -1.48
N CYS A 31 -13.58 0.36 -2.35
CA CYS A 31 -13.62 1.08 -3.63
C CYS A 31 -14.71 0.54 -4.56
N ILE A 32 -14.94 -0.78 -4.58
CA ILE A 32 -16.03 -1.38 -5.38
C ILE A 32 -17.39 -0.87 -4.91
N GLU A 33 -17.65 -0.91 -3.60
CA GLU A 33 -18.92 -0.44 -3.01
C GLU A 33 -19.21 1.03 -3.34
N LYS A 34 -18.16 1.85 -3.44
CA LYS A 34 -18.25 3.27 -3.78
C LYS A 34 -18.26 3.56 -5.29
N GLY A 35 -18.08 2.56 -6.14
CA GLY A 35 -17.93 2.74 -7.58
C GLY A 35 -16.61 3.44 -7.98
N GLU A 36 -15.58 3.36 -7.13
CA GLU A 36 -14.26 3.96 -7.33
C GLU A 36 -13.28 3.01 -8.01
N ARG A 37 -12.18 3.56 -8.53
CA ARG A 37 -11.10 2.78 -9.14
C ARG A 37 -10.37 1.95 -8.06
N LYS A 38 -10.35 0.64 -8.24
CA LYS A 38 -9.58 -0.30 -7.39
C LYS A 38 -8.08 0.04 -7.41
N PRO A 39 -7.42 0.17 -6.25
CA PRO A 39 -5.97 0.37 -6.21
C PRO A 39 -5.24 -0.93 -6.54
N SER A 40 -4.14 -0.83 -7.27
CA SER A 40 -3.15 -1.91 -7.33
C SER A 40 -2.45 -2.09 -5.97
N PHE A 41 -1.91 -3.28 -5.71
CA PHE A 41 -1.16 -3.54 -4.48
C PHE A 41 0.00 -2.54 -4.27
N SER A 42 0.70 -2.18 -5.36
CA SER A 42 1.77 -1.16 -5.29
C SER A 42 1.24 0.23 -4.92
N GLU A 43 0.07 0.63 -5.40
CA GLU A 43 -0.54 1.91 -5.01
C GLU A 43 -0.98 1.91 -3.55
N PHE A 44 -1.54 0.80 -3.09
CA PHE A 44 -1.89 0.57 -1.69
C PHE A 44 -0.65 0.69 -0.79
N MET A 45 0.43 -0.05 -1.08
CA MET A 45 1.67 -0.01 -0.31
C MET A 45 2.31 1.39 -0.31
N ASN A 46 2.32 2.07 -1.46
CA ASN A 46 2.84 3.44 -1.53
C ASN A 46 2.01 4.42 -0.68
N SER A 47 0.68 4.25 -0.63
CA SER A 47 -0.19 5.08 0.22
C SER A 47 0.12 4.87 1.70
N LEU A 48 0.27 3.62 2.14
CA LEU A 48 0.65 3.27 3.52
C LEU A 48 2.01 3.86 3.89
N LEU A 49 3.04 3.65 3.05
CA LEU A 49 4.39 4.15 3.30
C LEU A 49 4.41 5.68 3.38
N LYS A 50 3.68 6.38 2.49
CA LYS A 50 3.57 7.85 2.55
C LYS A 50 2.95 8.33 3.86
N ARG A 51 1.87 7.68 4.33
CA ARG A 51 1.25 8.01 5.62
C ARG A 51 2.23 7.83 6.78
N TYR A 52 2.98 6.73 6.78
CA TYR A 52 3.96 6.46 7.83
C TYR A 52 5.12 7.48 7.81
N ILE A 53 5.65 7.82 6.64
CA ILE A 53 6.68 8.87 6.50
C ILE A 53 6.16 10.23 7.02
N ILE A 54 4.89 10.56 6.77
CA ILE A 54 4.29 11.80 7.28
C ILE A 54 4.22 11.80 8.81
N ILE A 55 3.89 10.66 9.43
CA ILE A 55 3.87 10.52 10.89
C ILE A 55 5.29 10.70 11.45
N LEU A 56 6.28 9.99 10.91
CA LEU A 56 7.67 10.07 11.37
C LEU A 56 8.31 11.46 11.21
N LYS A 57 7.84 12.28 10.27
CA LYS A 57 8.34 13.65 10.05
C LYS A 57 7.73 14.68 11.00
N LYS A 58 6.67 14.32 11.73
CA LYS A 58 6.00 15.20 12.70
C LYS A 58 6.51 14.98 14.13
N GLU A 59 7.28 13.92 14.35
CA GLU A 59 8.08 13.65 15.54
C GLU A 59 9.50 14.22 15.36
#